data_AF-A0AAW3X2V8-F1
#
_entry.id   AF-A0AAW3X2V8-F1
#
_cell.length_a   1.000
_cell.length_b   1.000
_cell.length_c   1.000
_cell.angle_alpha   90.00
_cell.angle_beta   90.00
_cell.angle_gamma   90.00
#
_symmetry.space_group_name_H-M   'P 1'
#
loop_
_entity.id
_entity.type
_entity.pdbx_description
1 polymer ?
#
loop_
_entity_poly.entity_id
_entity_poly.type
_entity_poly.pdbx_seq_one_letter_code
_entity_poly.pdbx_strand_id
1 'polypeptide(L)'
;MANTDTKEFKSGFVTLIGRPNVGKSTLMNHLIGQKIAITSEKPQTTRNRIQTVYTDERGQIIFLDTPGIHKAKNKLGEYMVNVAENTLKEVDVILWLVEPTTFIGAGERHIAEQLSKIKTPVILVINKIDTVKSKEEILTFIAAYKDILNFAEIIPVSALKEMNIEDVKSSIFKYLPAGPQFYDEDTVTDQPMRQIAAELIREKALRMLDDEIPHGIAVVIDQMKERPNGIIDVDATIVCERDSHKGIIIGKGGSMLKRIGTAARMEIENLMDTKVNLKLWVKVRREWRDSDMYMKNYGYNPKEI
;
A
#
# COMPACT_ATOMS: atom_id res chain seq x y z
N MET A 1 -45.33 -15.39 8.61
CA MET A 1 -44.32 -14.35 8.34
C MET A 1 -43.38 -14.31 9.53
N ALA A 2 -42.20 -14.91 9.39
CA ALA A 2 -41.07 -14.67 10.29
C ALA A 2 -39.96 -14.16 9.37
N ASN A 3 -39.89 -12.83 9.24
CA ASN A 3 -38.81 -12.18 8.52
C ASN A 3 -37.70 -11.93 9.55
N THR A 4 -36.80 -12.90 9.68
CA THR A 4 -35.53 -12.73 10.40
C THR A 4 -34.42 -12.64 9.36
N ASP A 5 -34.37 -11.51 8.66
CA ASP A 5 -33.17 -11.08 7.93
C ASP A 5 -32.12 -10.66 8.96
N THR A 6 -31.58 -11.60 9.73
CA THR A 6 -30.28 -11.39 10.36
C THR A 6 -29.28 -11.35 9.22
N LYS A 7 -28.93 -10.14 8.75
CA LYS A 7 -27.82 -9.95 7.80
C LYS A 7 -26.63 -10.74 8.32
N GLU A 8 -26.22 -11.76 7.57
CA GLU A 8 -25.11 -12.61 7.93
C GLU A 8 -23.83 -11.78 7.91
N PHE A 9 -23.07 -11.78 9.02
CA PHE A 9 -21.83 -11.02 9.13
C PHE A 9 -20.81 -11.60 8.15
N LYS A 10 -20.27 -10.74 7.28
CA LYS A 10 -19.32 -11.15 6.24
C LYS A 10 -17.92 -10.70 6.56
N SER A 11 -16.95 -11.59 6.39
CA SER A 11 -15.57 -11.29 6.70
C SER A 11 -14.61 -12.03 5.78
N GLY A 12 -13.54 -11.37 5.36
CA GLY A 12 -12.49 -12.05 4.61
C GLY A 12 -11.39 -11.12 4.10
N PHE A 13 -10.47 -11.72 3.37
CA PHE A 13 -9.22 -11.09 2.93
C PHE A 13 -9.32 -10.60 1.50
N VAL A 14 -8.88 -9.36 1.26
CA VAL A 14 -8.95 -8.69 -0.04
C VAL A 14 -7.61 -8.10 -0.40
N THR A 15 -7.10 -8.30 -1.61
CA THR A 15 -5.85 -7.63 -2.04
C THR A 15 -6.08 -6.71 -3.22
N LEU A 16 -5.25 -5.66 -3.31
CA LEU A 16 -5.20 -4.72 -4.43
C LEU A 16 -3.98 -5.03 -5.27
N ILE A 17 -4.20 -5.31 -6.55
CA ILE A 17 -3.15 -5.56 -7.51
C ILE A 17 -3.26 -4.61 -8.68
N GLY A 18 -2.17 -4.49 -9.42
CA GLY A 18 -2.08 -3.57 -10.56
C GLY A 18 -0.68 -3.02 -10.68
N ARG A 19 -0.42 -2.37 -11.82
CA ARG A 19 0.87 -1.74 -12.11
C ARG A 19 1.24 -0.71 -11.04
N PRO A 20 2.54 -0.35 -10.92
CA PRO A 20 2.93 0.81 -10.12
C PRO A 20 2.11 2.05 -10.51
N ASN A 21 1.82 2.92 -9.55
CA ASN A 21 1.17 4.23 -9.72
C ASN A 21 -0.31 4.25 -10.17
N VAL A 22 -0.96 3.11 -10.36
CA VAL A 22 -2.42 3.04 -10.66
C VAL A 22 -3.31 3.49 -9.50
N GLY A 23 -2.75 3.80 -8.33
CA GLY A 23 -3.46 4.35 -7.17
C GLY A 23 -3.94 3.34 -6.13
N LYS A 24 -3.31 2.16 -6.02
CA LYS A 24 -3.62 1.12 -5.00
C LYS A 24 -3.66 1.68 -3.58
N SER A 25 -2.55 2.25 -3.11
CA SER A 25 -2.46 2.78 -1.74
C SER A 25 -3.37 4.00 -1.52
N THR A 26 -3.65 4.79 -2.57
CA THR A 26 -4.64 5.87 -2.50
C THR A 26 -6.04 5.29 -2.28
N LEU A 27 -6.47 4.33 -3.09
CA LEU A 27 -7.75 3.66 -2.94
C LEU A 27 -7.86 3.00 -1.55
N MET A 28 -6.80 2.32 -1.11
CA MET A 28 -6.73 1.72 0.22
C MET A 28 -7.03 2.72 1.33
N ASN A 29 -6.30 3.83 1.36
CA ASN A 29 -6.47 4.84 2.40
C ASN A 29 -7.89 5.42 2.42
N HIS A 30 -8.55 5.57 1.26
CA HIS A 30 -9.94 6.03 1.21
C HIS A 30 -10.95 4.95 1.60
N LEU A 31 -10.70 3.68 1.27
CA LEU A 31 -11.54 2.56 1.72
C LEU A 31 -11.51 2.44 3.25
N ILE A 32 -10.35 2.66 3.85
CA ILE A 32 -10.13 2.60 5.29
C ILE A 32 -10.55 3.88 6.01
N GLY A 33 -10.49 5.03 5.34
CA GLY A 33 -10.76 6.35 5.94
C GLY A 33 -9.58 6.96 6.69
N GLN A 34 -8.43 6.29 6.71
CA GLN A 34 -7.21 6.74 7.36
C GLN A 34 -5.99 6.48 6.47
N LYS A 35 -4.99 7.38 6.54
CA LYS A 35 -3.73 7.21 5.83
C LYS A 35 -2.82 6.22 6.57
N ILE A 36 -2.88 4.96 6.17
CA ILE A 36 -2.00 3.89 6.69
C ILE A 36 -0.95 3.47 5.65
N ALA A 37 -1.37 3.26 4.40
CA ALA A 37 -0.46 2.89 3.33
C ALA A 37 0.23 4.13 2.75
N ILE A 38 1.54 4.08 2.58
CA ILE A 38 2.29 5.20 2.01
C ILE A 38 2.03 5.37 0.51
N THR A 39 2.04 6.61 0.02
CA THR A 39 1.79 6.95 -1.38
C THR A 39 2.94 7.76 -1.99
N SER A 40 3.39 7.35 -3.17
CA SER A 40 4.34 8.10 -3.99
C SER A 40 4.10 7.81 -5.47
N GLU A 41 4.43 8.78 -6.33
CA GLU A 41 4.45 8.60 -7.79
C GLU A 41 5.63 7.74 -8.25
N LYS A 42 6.51 7.36 -7.33
CA LYS A 42 7.64 6.47 -7.63
C LYS A 42 7.22 5.01 -7.56
N PRO A 43 7.73 4.17 -8.48
CA PRO A 43 7.50 2.73 -8.40
C PRO A 43 8.10 2.13 -7.11
N GLN A 44 7.70 0.91 -6.76
CA GLN A 44 8.17 0.20 -5.56
C GLN A 44 7.91 0.95 -4.24
N THR A 45 6.77 1.65 -4.16
CA THR A 45 6.34 2.35 -2.95
C THR A 45 6.03 1.37 -1.81
N THR A 46 5.15 0.38 -1.98
CA THR A 46 4.90 -0.68 -0.97
C THR A 46 5.93 -1.81 -1.09
N ARG A 47 6.53 -2.23 0.03
CA ARG A 47 7.53 -3.31 0.09
C ARG A 47 7.17 -4.49 0.98
N ASN A 48 6.33 -4.27 2.00
CA ASN A 48 5.84 -5.31 2.91
C ASN A 48 4.35 -5.55 2.66
N ARG A 49 3.87 -6.73 3.08
CA ARG A 49 2.43 -6.96 3.24
C ARG A 49 1.93 -6.10 4.40
N ILE A 50 0.91 -5.29 4.17
CA ILE A 50 0.25 -4.48 5.19
C ILE A 50 -1.18 -4.97 5.32
N GLN A 51 -1.63 -5.24 6.55
CA GLN A 51 -3.03 -5.51 6.79
C GLN A 51 -3.71 -4.24 7.27
N THR A 52 -4.78 -3.84 6.58
CA THR A 52 -5.66 -2.77 7.01
C THR A 52 -7.09 -3.27 7.07
N VAL A 53 -7.83 -2.84 8.07
CA VAL A 53 -9.13 -3.41 8.39
C VAL A 53 -10.18 -2.33 8.23
N TYR A 54 -11.23 -2.65 7.46
CA TYR A 54 -12.45 -1.87 7.40
C TYR A 54 -13.57 -2.67 8.06
N THR A 55 -14.23 -2.08 9.05
CA THR A 55 -15.35 -2.71 9.76
C THR A 55 -16.59 -1.82 9.62
N ASP A 56 -17.72 -2.42 9.27
CA ASP A 56 -19.04 -1.80 9.37
C ASP A 56 -20.12 -2.83 9.74
N GLU A 57 -21.38 -2.41 9.75
CA GLU A 57 -22.56 -3.24 10.04
C GLU A 57 -22.75 -4.47 9.13
N ARG A 58 -22.11 -4.52 7.96
CA ARG A 58 -22.13 -5.66 7.03
C ARG A 58 -21.07 -6.69 7.39
N GLY A 59 -19.96 -6.24 7.97
CA GLY A 59 -18.90 -7.07 8.51
C GLY A 59 -17.51 -6.45 8.36
N GLN A 60 -16.49 -7.29 8.09
CA GLN A 60 -15.09 -6.88 8.13
C GLN A 60 -14.32 -7.23 6.85
N ILE A 61 -13.72 -6.22 6.22
CA ILE A 61 -12.82 -6.38 5.08
C ILE A 61 -11.38 -6.25 5.57
N ILE A 62 -10.60 -7.32 5.45
CA ILE A 62 -9.16 -7.33 5.77
C ILE A 62 -8.40 -7.14 4.48
N PHE A 63 -7.93 -5.94 4.25
CA PHE A 63 -7.16 -5.59 3.09
C PHE A 63 -5.68 -5.96 3.26
N LEU A 64 -5.15 -6.72 2.31
CA LEU A 64 -3.74 -7.07 2.19
C LEU A 64 -3.10 -6.18 1.10
N ASP A 65 -2.48 -5.07 1.49
CA ASP A 65 -1.67 -4.26 0.57
C ASP A 65 -0.35 -4.99 0.31
N THR A 66 -0.06 -5.25 -0.96
CA THR A 66 1.13 -6.01 -1.36
C THR A 66 2.03 -5.19 -2.28
N PRO A 67 3.33 -5.51 -2.31
CA PRO A 67 4.22 -4.96 -3.33
C PRO A 67 3.67 -5.16 -4.74
N GLY A 68 3.84 -4.16 -5.61
CA GLY A 68 3.42 -4.30 -7.01
C GLY A 68 4.22 -5.40 -7.73
N ILE A 69 3.52 -6.20 -8.54
CA ILE A 69 4.13 -7.27 -9.34
C ILE A 69 5.06 -6.67 -10.41
N HIS A 70 6.34 -7.03 -10.38
CA HIS A 70 7.37 -6.58 -11.31
C HIS A 70 8.51 -7.61 -11.41
N LYS A 71 9.37 -7.48 -12.42
CA LYS A 71 10.54 -8.35 -12.57
C LYS A 71 11.60 -8.01 -11.52
N ALA A 72 11.97 -8.99 -10.69
CA ALA A 72 13.01 -8.85 -9.67
C ALA A 72 14.40 -8.61 -10.28
N LYS A 73 15.23 -7.84 -9.58
CA LYS A 73 16.63 -7.52 -9.95
C LYS A 73 17.64 -7.77 -8.82
N ASN A 74 17.16 -8.03 -7.61
CA ASN A 74 17.93 -8.25 -6.37
C ASN A 74 17.05 -9.03 -5.38
N LYS A 75 17.61 -9.45 -4.24
CA LYS A 75 16.86 -10.25 -3.24
C LYS A 75 15.65 -9.52 -2.65
N LEU A 76 15.73 -8.21 -2.45
CA LEU A 76 14.56 -7.42 -2.03
C LEU A 76 13.42 -7.49 -3.08
N GLY A 77 13.76 -7.43 -4.37
CA GLY A 77 12.81 -7.60 -5.46
C GLY A 77 12.20 -9.01 -5.48
N GLU A 78 13.00 -10.05 -5.25
CA GLU A 78 12.51 -11.44 -5.16
C GLU A 78 11.56 -11.60 -3.97
N TYR A 79 11.92 -11.06 -2.81
CA TYR A 79 11.05 -10.98 -1.63
C TYR A 79 9.71 -10.32 -1.97
N MET A 80 9.72 -9.17 -2.63
CA MET A 80 8.50 -8.44 -3.00
C MET A 80 7.61 -9.24 -3.96
N VAL A 81 8.21 -9.94 -4.93
CA VAL A 81 7.46 -10.81 -5.86
C VAL A 81 6.81 -11.97 -5.11
N ASN A 82 7.56 -12.66 -4.24
CA ASN A 82 7.04 -13.78 -3.46
C ASN A 82 5.88 -13.36 -2.54
N VAL A 83 5.98 -12.18 -1.90
CA VAL A 83 4.88 -11.61 -1.08
C VAL A 83 3.62 -11.42 -1.92
N ALA A 84 3.75 -10.85 -3.11
CA ALA A 84 2.60 -10.62 -3.99
C ALA A 84 1.98 -11.95 -4.46
N GLU A 85 2.80 -12.92 -4.88
CA GLU A 85 2.32 -14.22 -5.38
C GLU A 85 1.67 -15.10 -4.30
N ASN A 86 2.19 -15.09 -3.07
CA ASN A 86 1.58 -15.84 -1.97
C ASN A 86 0.25 -15.21 -1.54
N THR A 87 0.18 -13.88 -1.46
CA THR A 87 -1.06 -13.19 -1.08
C THR A 87 -2.21 -13.49 -2.03
N LEU A 88 -1.94 -13.61 -3.33
CA LEU A 88 -2.96 -13.96 -4.33
C LEU A 88 -3.63 -15.32 -4.11
N LYS A 89 -3.02 -16.23 -3.34
CA LYS A 89 -3.57 -17.55 -3.01
C LYS A 89 -4.42 -17.57 -1.74
N GLU A 90 -4.30 -16.55 -0.91
CA GLU A 90 -4.88 -16.50 0.44
C GLU A 90 -6.14 -15.60 0.53
N VAL A 91 -6.48 -14.88 -0.54
CA VAL A 91 -7.55 -13.89 -0.54
C VAL A 91 -8.88 -14.43 -1.06
N ASP A 92 -9.96 -13.89 -0.50
CA ASP A 92 -11.35 -14.16 -0.88
C ASP A 92 -11.81 -13.29 -2.05
N VAL A 93 -11.25 -12.08 -2.22
CA VAL A 93 -11.53 -11.17 -3.33
C VAL A 93 -10.26 -10.47 -3.81
N ILE A 94 -10.13 -10.28 -5.11
CA ILE A 94 -9.01 -9.53 -5.72
C ILE A 94 -9.55 -8.26 -6.38
N LEU A 95 -9.00 -7.10 -6.01
CA LEU A 95 -9.23 -5.85 -6.73
C LEU A 95 -8.09 -5.63 -7.72
N TRP A 96 -8.37 -5.76 -9.02
CA TRP A 96 -7.40 -5.41 -10.06
C TRP A 96 -7.59 -3.95 -10.49
N LEU A 97 -6.67 -3.09 -10.08
CA LEU A 97 -6.66 -1.67 -10.42
C LEU A 97 -5.91 -1.40 -11.72
N VAL A 98 -6.55 -0.61 -12.58
CA VAL A 98 -6.00 -0.11 -13.84
C VAL A 98 -6.28 1.38 -14.01
N GLU A 99 -5.58 2.02 -14.94
CA GLU A 99 -5.83 3.41 -15.36
C GLU A 99 -6.81 3.45 -16.55
N PRO A 100 -7.45 4.61 -16.83
CA PRO A 100 -8.43 4.73 -17.90
C PRO A 100 -7.70 4.81 -19.25
N THR A 101 -7.49 3.65 -19.88
CA THR A 101 -6.82 3.51 -21.17
C THR A 101 -7.45 2.37 -21.98
N THR A 102 -7.42 2.45 -23.30
CA THR A 102 -7.79 1.34 -24.19
C THR A 102 -6.59 0.46 -24.56
N PHE A 103 -5.38 0.89 -24.22
CA PHE A 103 -4.15 0.15 -24.50
C PHE A 103 -3.84 -0.85 -23.38
N ILE A 104 -3.94 -2.14 -23.71
CA ILE A 104 -3.58 -3.23 -22.79
C ILE A 104 -2.14 -3.66 -23.08
N GLY A 105 -1.22 -3.13 -22.28
CA GLY A 105 0.21 -3.37 -22.41
C GLY A 105 0.65 -4.74 -21.90
N ALA A 106 1.95 -5.02 -22.03
CA ALA A 106 2.54 -6.26 -21.56
C ALA A 106 2.41 -6.45 -20.03
N GLY A 107 2.40 -5.36 -19.27
CA GLY A 107 2.24 -5.40 -17.82
C GLY A 107 0.85 -5.84 -17.39
N GLU A 108 -0.18 -5.30 -18.02
CA GLU A 108 -1.58 -5.69 -17.79
C GLU A 108 -1.81 -7.14 -18.23
N ARG A 109 -1.28 -7.54 -19.39
CA ARG A 109 -1.37 -8.93 -19.88
C ARG A 109 -0.71 -9.93 -18.93
N HIS A 110 0.44 -9.58 -18.36
CA HIS A 110 1.12 -10.44 -17.40
C HIS A 110 0.29 -10.66 -16.14
N ILE A 111 -0.29 -9.58 -15.58
CA ILE A 111 -1.20 -9.68 -14.43
C ILE A 111 -2.43 -10.52 -14.80
N ALA A 112 -3.03 -10.27 -15.97
CA ALA A 112 -4.16 -11.05 -16.46
C ALA A 112 -3.84 -12.55 -16.58
N GLU A 113 -2.65 -12.91 -17.07
CA GLU A 113 -2.21 -14.29 -17.19
C GLU A 113 -2.01 -14.98 -15.82
N GLN A 114 -1.62 -14.22 -14.79
CA GLN A 114 -1.54 -14.75 -13.43
C GLN A 114 -2.94 -14.94 -12.84
N LEU A 115 -3.84 -13.97 -13.04
CA LEU A 115 -5.21 -14.01 -12.54
C LEU A 115 -6.08 -15.07 -13.21
N SER A 116 -5.84 -15.37 -14.49
CA SER A 116 -6.59 -16.43 -15.20
C SER A 116 -6.35 -17.83 -14.62
N LYS A 117 -5.29 -17.99 -13.81
CA LYS A 117 -4.93 -19.25 -13.13
C LYS A 117 -5.56 -19.37 -11.74
N ILE A 118 -6.21 -18.31 -11.24
CA ILE A 118 -6.77 -18.23 -9.90
C ILE A 118 -8.30 -18.29 -9.97
N LYS A 119 -8.95 -18.92 -8.98
CA LYS A 119 -10.42 -19.07 -8.92
C LYS A 119 -11.11 -17.95 -8.15
N THR A 120 -10.37 -17.20 -7.36
CA THR A 120 -10.85 -16.07 -6.55
C THR A 120 -11.53 -15.02 -7.43
N PRO A 121 -12.70 -14.50 -7.02
CA PRO A 121 -13.39 -13.44 -7.77
C PRO A 121 -12.52 -12.20 -7.92
N VAL A 122 -12.42 -11.70 -9.16
CA VAL A 122 -11.66 -10.50 -9.51
C VAL A 122 -12.62 -9.36 -9.83
N ILE A 123 -12.52 -8.25 -9.11
CA ILE A 123 -13.21 -6.99 -9.40
C ILE A 123 -12.24 -6.09 -10.14
N LEU A 124 -12.58 -5.68 -11.36
CA LEU A 124 -11.83 -4.67 -12.09
C LEU A 124 -12.16 -3.28 -11.56
N VAL A 125 -11.15 -2.53 -11.16
CA VAL A 125 -11.29 -1.16 -10.67
C VAL A 125 -10.56 -0.23 -11.64
N ILE A 126 -11.31 0.51 -12.45
CA ILE A 126 -10.76 1.49 -13.39
C ILE A 126 -10.62 2.81 -12.64
N ASN A 127 -9.44 3.08 -12.09
CA ASN A 127 -9.18 4.24 -11.26
C ASN A 127 -8.87 5.50 -12.09
N LYS A 128 -8.82 6.66 -11.42
CA LYS A 128 -8.48 7.97 -11.99
C LYS A 128 -9.48 8.48 -13.03
N ILE A 129 -10.76 8.11 -12.92
CA ILE A 129 -11.78 8.62 -13.87
C ILE A 129 -11.97 10.14 -13.81
N ASP A 130 -11.46 10.80 -12.76
CA ASP A 130 -11.41 12.25 -12.66
C ASP A 130 -10.50 12.91 -13.71
N THR A 131 -9.61 12.15 -14.36
CA THR A 131 -8.77 12.63 -15.46
C THR A 131 -9.43 12.47 -16.84
N VAL A 132 -10.62 11.87 -16.91
CA VAL A 132 -11.33 11.56 -18.15
C VAL A 132 -12.29 12.70 -18.48
N LYS A 133 -12.34 13.12 -19.76
CA LYS A 133 -13.10 14.30 -20.18
C LYS A 133 -14.60 14.07 -20.28
N SER A 134 -15.01 12.84 -20.60
CA SER A 134 -16.41 12.49 -20.83
C SER A 134 -16.77 11.13 -20.22
N LYS A 135 -18.03 10.97 -19.80
CA LYS A 135 -18.53 9.68 -19.28
C LYS A 135 -18.57 8.61 -20.38
N GLU A 136 -18.72 9.00 -21.64
CA GLU A 136 -18.73 8.10 -22.79
C GLU A 136 -17.38 7.40 -22.99
N GLU A 137 -16.26 8.11 -22.76
CA GLU A 137 -14.92 7.53 -22.79
C GLU A 137 -14.76 6.40 -21.75
N ILE A 138 -15.39 6.50 -20.58
CA ILE A 138 -15.34 5.46 -19.54
C ILE A 138 -15.88 4.12 -20.09
N LEU A 139 -16.95 4.16 -20.89
CA LEU A 139 -17.51 2.96 -21.53
C LEU A 139 -16.53 2.31 -22.49
N THR A 140 -15.69 3.10 -23.17
CA THR A 140 -14.66 2.58 -24.07
C THR A 140 -13.56 1.84 -23.31
N PHE A 141 -13.17 2.31 -22.12
CA PHE A 141 -12.21 1.62 -21.25
C PHE A 141 -12.79 0.32 -20.70
N ILE A 142 -14.05 0.34 -20.25
CA ILE A 142 -14.76 -0.88 -19.81
C ILE A 142 -14.79 -1.90 -20.94
N ALA A 143 -15.14 -1.48 -22.16
CA ALA A 143 -15.18 -2.35 -23.33
C ALA A 143 -13.81 -2.95 -23.68
N ALA A 144 -12.73 -2.19 -23.49
CA ALA A 144 -11.37 -2.70 -23.72
C ALA A 144 -10.98 -3.79 -22.72
N TYR A 145 -11.35 -3.64 -21.45
CA TYR A 145 -10.92 -4.57 -20.40
C TYR A 145 -11.85 -5.77 -20.21
N LYS A 146 -13.16 -5.63 -20.40
CA LYS A 146 -14.16 -6.64 -20.00
C LYS A 146 -13.90 -8.06 -20.49
N ASP A 147 -13.26 -8.20 -21.66
CA ASP A 147 -13.02 -9.50 -22.31
C ASP A 147 -11.63 -10.08 -21.98
N ILE A 148 -10.81 -9.38 -21.18
CA ILE A 148 -9.48 -9.85 -20.77
C ILE A 148 -9.59 -10.99 -19.76
N LEU A 149 -10.55 -10.92 -18.84
CA LEU A 149 -10.83 -11.91 -17.80
C LEU A 149 -12.34 -11.96 -17.54
N ASN A 150 -12.79 -13.06 -16.92
CA ASN A 150 -14.14 -13.12 -16.39
C ASN A 150 -14.21 -12.36 -15.05
N PHE A 151 -14.45 -11.05 -15.12
CA PHE A 151 -14.57 -10.21 -13.94
C PHE A 151 -15.88 -10.45 -13.20
N ALA A 152 -15.81 -10.48 -11.87
CA ALA A 152 -16.97 -10.53 -11.01
C ALA A 152 -17.75 -9.20 -11.09
N GLU A 153 -17.04 -8.07 -11.08
CA GLU A 153 -17.60 -6.73 -11.31
C GLU A 153 -16.56 -5.81 -11.99
N ILE A 154 -17.04 -4.76 -12.64
CA ILE A 154 -16.22 -3.69 -13.24
C ILE A 154 -16.70 -2.35 -12.71
N ILE A 155 -15.84 -1.65 -11.97
CA ILE A 155 -16.21 -0.44 -11.24
C ILE A 155 -15.25 0.70 -11.63
N PRO A 156 -15.73 1.73 -12.36
CA PRO A 156 -14.96 2.94 -12.58
C PRO A 156 -14.94 3.78 -11.28
N VAL A 157 -13.77 4.22 -10.84
CA VAL A 157 -13.59 4.99 -9.60
C VAL A 157 -12.65 6.17 -9.78
N SER A 158 -12.80 7.17 -8.91
CA SER A 158 -11.72 8.11 -8.62
C SER A 158 -11.39 7.98 -7.16
N ALA A 159 -10.26 7.33 -6.84
CA ALA A 159 -9.77 7.29 -5.47
C ALA A 159 -9.52 8.70 -4.94
N LEU A 160 -8.93 9.58 -5.75
CA LEU A 160 -8.59 10.96 -5.37
C LEU A 160 -9.81 11.83 -5.05
N LYS A 161 -10.92 11.63 -5.77
CA LYS A 161 -12.16 12.40 -5.61
C LYS A 161 -13.24 11.64 -4.83
N GLU A 162 -12.89 10.49 -4.26
CA GLU A 162 -13.80 9.63 -3.49
C GLU A 162 -15.06 9.23 -4.28
N MET A 163 -14.93 9.08 -5.60
CA MET A 163 -16.04 8.67 -6.46
C MET A 163 -16.15 7.15 -6.49
N ASN A 164 -17.36 6.64 -6.23
CA ASN A 164 -17.73 5.22 -6.31
C ASN A 164 -16.97 4.30 -5.32
N ILE A 165 -16.46 4.86 -4.21
CA ILE A 165 -15.78 4.07 -3.16
C ILE A 165 -16.75 3.12 -2.44
N GLU A 166 -17.97 3.57 -2.19
CA GLU A 166 -19.01 2.73 -1.58
C GLU A 166 -19.45 1.59 -2.50
N ASP A 167 -19.44 1.80 -3.82
CA ASP A 167 -19.72 0.74 -4.79
C ASP A 167 -18.64 -0.35 -4.69
N VAL A 168 -17.35 0.03 -4.57
CA VAL A 168 -16.27 -0.94 -4.34
C VAL A 168 -16.49 -1.74 -3.07
N LYS A 169 -16.79 -1.09 -1.93
CA LYS A 169 -17.05 -1.77 -0.66
C LYS A 169 -18.24 -2.71 -0.75
N SER A 170 -19.34 -2.23 -1.31
CA SER A 170 -20.56 -3.01 -1.50
C SER A 170 -20.31 -4.24 -2.37
N SER A 171 -19.56 -4.09 -3.45
CA SER A 171 -19.20 -5.21 -4.33
C SER A 171 -18.27 -6.21 -3.65
N ILE A 172 -17.29 -5.77 -2.85
CA ILE A 172 -16.49 -6.68 -2.02
C ILE A 172 -17.39 -7.51 -1.09
N PHE A 173 -18.29 -6.88 -0.34
CA PHE A 173 -19.20 -7.60 0.57
C PHE A 173 -20.12 -8.59 -0.15
N LYS A 174 -20.46 -8.41 -1.42
CA LYS A 174 -21.23 -9.42 -2.16
C LYS A 174 -20.48 -10.75 -2.25
N TYR A 175 -19.16 -10.71 -2.44
CA TYR A 175 -18.32 -11.88 -2.67
C TYR A 175 -17.61 -12.40 -1.42
N LEU A 176 -17.54 -11.62 -0.33
CA LEU A 176 -17.02 -12.11 0.94
C LEU A 176 -17.88 -13.24 1.51
N PRO A 177 -17.25 -14.27 2.11
CA PRO A 177 -17.96 -15.33 2.80
C PRO A 177 -18.55 -14.82 4.12
N ALA A 178 -19.52 -15.55 4.64
CA ALA A 178 -19.91 -15.42 6.03
C ALA A 178 -18.74 -15.85 6.93
N GLY A 179 -18.48 -15.12 8.01
CA GLY A 179 -17.37 -15.43 8.88
C GLY A 179 -17.32 -14.57 10.14
N PRO A 180 -16.32 -14.81 11.01
CA PRO A 180 -16.20 -14.07 12.26
C PRO A 180 -15.59 -12.68 12.02
N GLN A 181 -15.77 -11.81 13.00
CA GLN A 181 -14.95 -10.61 13.13
C GLN A 181 -13.52 -11.03 13.53
N PHE A 182 -12.51 -10.73 12.70
CA PHE A 182 -11.11 -11.12 12.93
C PHE A 182 -10.39 -10.15 13.89
N TYR A 183 -10.76 -8.87 13.84
CA TYR A 183 -10.17 -7.79 14.63
C TYR A 183 -11.24 -6.98 15.34
N ASP A 184 -10.88 -6.34 16.45
CA ASP A 184 -11.76 -5.41 17.19
C ASP A 184 -12.26 -4.27 16.28
N GLU A 185 -13.43 -3.71 16.58
CA GLU A 185 -14.15 -2.77 15.69
C GLU A 185 -13.34 -1.50 15.36
N ASP A 186 -12.47 -1.08 16.27
CA ASP A 186 -11.61 0.10 16.18
C ASP A 186 -10.23 -0.18 15.56
N THR A 187 -9.92 -1.46 15.29
CA THR A 187 -8.66 -1.82 14.67
C THR A 187 -8.66 -1.42 13.20
N VAL A 188 -7.73 -0.55 12.83
CA VAL A 188 -7.56 -0.08 11.45
C VAL A 188 -6.37 -0.77 10.75
N THR A 189 -5.36 -1.20 11.51
CA THR A 189 -4.19 -1.92 10.99
C THR A 189 -3.53 -2.75 12.09
N ASP A 190 -2.88 -3.85 11.71
CA ASP A 190 -2.08 -4.68 12.60
C ASP A 190 -0.65 -4.14 12.81
N GLN A 191 -0.28 -3.06 12.11
CA GLN A 191 1.07 -2.55 12.14
C GLN A 191 1.39 -1.76 13.41
N PRO A 192 2.52 -2.04 14.08
CA PRO A 192 3.01 -1.21 15.16
C PRO A 192 3.27 0.23 14.69
N MET A 193 2.97 1.22 15.53
CA MET A 193 3.16 2.65 15.21
C MET A 193 4.58 3.01 14.75
N ARG A 194 5.61 2.32 15.28
CA ARG A 194 7.00 2.47 14.83
C ARG A 194 7.17 2.14 13.33
N GLN A 195 6.46 1.15 12.82
CA GLN A 195 6.55 0.72 11.43
C GLN A 195 5.85 1.75 10.52
N ILE A 196 4.67 2.22 10.92
CA ILE A 196 3.97 3.29 10.20
C ILE A 196 4.83 4.56 10.16
N ALA A 197 5.46 4.95 11.27
CA ALA A 197 6.35 6.10 11.32
C ALA A 197 7.58 5.94 10.39
N ALA A 198 8.20 4.76 10.36
CA ALA A 198 9.30 4.48 9.42
C ALA A 198 8.86 4.63 7.96
N GLU A 199 7.68 4.12 7.64
CA GLU A 199 7.08 4.20 6.31
C GLU A 199 6.75 5.65 5.93
N LEU A 200 6.18 6.46 6.82
CA LEU A 200 5.91 7.89 6.57
C LEU A 200 7.20 8.67 6.28
N ILE A 201 8.28 8.41 7.03
CA ILE A 201 9.60 9.00 6.74
C ILE A 201 10.11 8.54 5.37
N ARG A 202 9.98 7.24 5.06
CA ARG A 202 10.36 6.68 3.77
C ARG A 202 9.57 7.31 2.63
N GLU A 203 8.27 7.54 2.80
CA GLU A 203 7.42 8.24 1.83
C GLU A 203 7.97 9.62 1.47
N LYS A 204 8.37 10.42 2.49
CA LYS A 204 8.94 11.75 2.26
C LYS A 204 10.29 11.67 1.54
N ALA A 205 11.12 10.70 1.91
CA ALA A 205 12.35 10.45 1.19
C ALA A 205 12.10 10.01 -0.27
N LEU A 206 11.12 9.13 -0.52
CA LEU A 206 10.71 8.74 -1.87
C LEU A 206 10.32 9.96 -2.72
N ARG A 207 9.48 10.83 -2.17
CA ARG A 207 8.96 12.01 -2.88
C ARG A 207 10.01 13.11 -3.13
N MET A 208 10.98 13.28 -2.23
CA MET A 208 11.90 14.42 -2.27
C MET A 208 13.28 14.13 -2.85
N LEU A 209 13.71 12.87 -2.83
CA LEU A 209 14.93 12.44 -3.50
C LEU A 209 14.65 12.21 -4.98
N ASP A 210 15.66 12.04 -5.82
CA ASP A 210 15.51 11.79 -7.27
C ASP A 210 16.34 10.57 -7.71
N ASP A 211 16.20 10.20 -8.97
CA ASP A 211 16.86 9.06 -9.60
C ASP A 211 16.63 7.73 -8.85
N GLU A 212 17.61 6.83 -8.86
CA GLU A 212 17.55 5.50 -8.24
C GLU A 212 17.77 5.52 -6.71
N ILE A 213 18.12 6.68 -6.14
CA ILE A 213 18.43 6.83 -4.71
C ILE A 213 17.29 6.34 -3.80
N PRO A 214 16.02 6.74 -4.02
CA PRO A 214 14.93 6.36 -3.13
C PRO A 214 14.62 4.86 -3.15
N HIS A 215 15.00 4.13 -4.21
CA HIS A 215 14.84 2.68 -4.26
C HIS A 215 15.95 1.94 -3.49
N GLY A 216 17.04 2.62 -3.14
CA GLY A 216 18.15 2.08 -2.35
C GLY A 216 18.09 2.37 -0.85
N ILE A 217 16.99 2.96 -0.36
CA ILE A 217 16.86 3.32 1.06
C ILE A 217 15.99 2.35 1.87
N ALA A 218 16.26 2.25 3.16
CA ALA A 218 15.38 1.71 4.19
C ALA A 218 15.29 2.71 5.35
N VAL A 219 14.23 2.66 6.14
CA VAL A 219 14.09 3.48 7.35
C VAL A 219 13.86 2.56 8.54
N VAL A 220 14.61 2.79 9.61
CA VAL A 220 14.50 2.02 10.86
C VAL A 220 14.22 3.00 12.00
N ILE A 221 13.25 2.69 12.85
CA ILE A 221 13.05 3.41 14.12
C ILE A 221 14.00 2.79 15.15
N ASP A 222 15.00 3.57 15.56
CA ASP A 222 15.95 3.18 16.59
C ASP A 222 15.31 3.28 17.99
N GLN A 223 14.46 4.30 18.20
CA GLN A 223 13.72 4.51 19.45
C GLN A 223 12.38 5.19 19.19
N MET A 224 11.35 4.78 19.91
CA MET A 224 10.07 5.51 20.03
C MET A 224 9.64 5.46 21.49
N LYS A 225 9.62 6.62 22.16
CA LYS A 225 9.33 6.69 23.61
C LYS A 225 8.51 7.93 23.95
N GLU A 226 7.45 7.75 24.71
CA GLU A 226 6.67 8.84 25.27
C GLU A 226 7.39 9.47 26.48
N ARG A 227 7.44 10.80 26.50
CA ARG A 227 7.92 11.59 27.64
C ARG A 227 6.80 11.76 28.67
N PRO A 228 7.13 12.07 29.94
CA PRO A 228 6.12 12.38 30.97
C PRO A 228 5.16 13.52 30.61
N ASN A 229 5.52 14.40 29.67
CA ASN A 229 4.69 15.52 29.21
C ASN A 229 3.88 15.19 27.93
N GLY A 230 3.79 13.92 27.54
CA GLY A 230 3.01 13.45 26.38
C GLY A 230 3.70 13.61 25.01
N ILE A 231 4.88 14.24 24.93
CA ILE A 231 5.64 14.33 23.68
C ILE A 231 6.29 12.98 23.37
N ILE A 232 6.21 12.55 22.12
CA ILE A 232 6.84 11.30 21.68
C ILE A 232 8.19 11.60 21.03
N ASP A 233 9.26 11.07 21.61
CA ASP A 233 10.58 11.05 20.99
C ASP A 233 10.67 9.92 19.97
N VAL A 234 11.04 10.26 18.73
CA VAL A 234 11.26 9.30 17.65
C VAL A 234 12.67 9.50 17.10
N ASP A 235 13.52 8.51 17.28
CA ASP A 235 14.85 8.46 16.70
C ASP A 235 14.83 7.46 15.54
N ALA A 236 15.18 7.91 14.33
CA ALA A 236 15.14 7.07 13.14
C ALA A 236 16.38 7.20 12.24
N THR A 237 16.82 6.08 11.68
CA THR A 237 17.93 6.01 10.75
C THR A 237 17.42 5.74 9.33
N ILE A 238 17.75 6.63 8.39
CA ILE A 238 17.67 6.38 6.94
C ILE A 238 18.94 5.64 6.51
N VAL A 239 18.79 4.40 6.06
CA VAL A 239 19.88 3.56 5.55
C VAL A 239 19.97 3.70 4.04
N CYS A 240 21.17 3.84 3.48
CA CYS A 240 21.42 3.84 2.04
C CYS A 240 22.65 3.01 1.65
N GLU A 241 22.79 2.65 0.39
CA GLU A 241 23.88 1.75 -0.07
C GLU A 241 25.22 2.42 -0.34
N ARG A 242 25.24 3.73 -0.60
CA ARG A 242 26.43 4.45 -1.10
C ARG A 242 26.66 5.75 -0.34
N ASP A 243 27.93 6.09 -0.13
CA ASP A 243 28.33 7.36 0.48
C ASP A 243 27.84 8.58 -0.32
N SER A 244 27.83 8.48 -1.65
CA SER A 244 27.25 9.50 -2.52
C SER A 244 25.76 9.73 -2.24
N HIS A 245 24.99 8.65 -2.04
CA HIS A 245 23.56 8.75 -1.68
C HIS A 245 23.39 9.38 -0.30
N LYS A 246 24.24 9.05 0.68
CA LYS A 246 24.22 9.70 2.00
C LYS A 246 24.39 11.22 1.88
N GLY A 247 25.33 11.68 1.05
CA GLY A 247 25.52 13.11 0.78
C GLY A 247 24.26 13.78 0.22
N ILE A 248 23.56 13.12 -0.71
CA ILE A 248 22.33 13.64 -1.34
C ILE A 248 21.15 13.65 -0.37
N ILE A 249 20.98 12.59 0.42
CA ILE A 249 19.92 12.50 1.45
C ILE A 249 20.10 13.59 2.50
N ILE A 250 21.33 13.89 2.89
CA ILE A 250 21.63 14.98 3.82
C ILE A 250 21.37 16.34 3.13
N GLY A 251 21.86 16.51 1.90
CA GLY A 251 21.77 17.75 1.15
C GLY A 251 22.72 18.84 1.68
N LYS A 252 22.91 19.91 0.89
CA LYS A 252 23.79 21.02 1.27
C LYS A 252 23.33 21.63 2.60
N GLY A 253 24.21 21.64 3.60
CA GLY A 253 23.91 22.13 4.95
C GLY A 253 22.81 21.35 5.69
N GLY A 254 22.55 20.09 5.33
CA GLY A 254 21.47 19.30 5.94
C GLY A 254 20.06 19.65 5.46
N SER A 255 19.95 20.47 4.40
CA SER A 255 18.66 21.01 3.92
C SER A 255 17.67 19.93 3.48
N MET A 256 18.14 18.87 2.82
CA MET A 256 17.26 17.79 2.34
C MET A 256 16.75 16.95 3.51
N LEU A 257 17.64 16.53 4.41
CA LEU A 257 17.26 15.77 5.60
C LEU A 257 16.27 16.55 6.50
N LYS A 258 16.49 17.87 6.64
CA LYS A 258 15.57 18.76 7.36
C LYS A 258 14.19 18.81 6.71
N ARG A 259 14.11 18.88 5.36
CA ARG A 259 12.84 18.87 4.63
C ARG A 259 12.10 17.54 4.81
N ILE A 260 12.79 16.42 4.65
CA ILE A 260 12.23 15.07 4.87
C ILE A 260 11.69 14.95 6.30
N GLY A 261 12.52 15.28 7.30
CA GLY A 261 12.13 15.19 8.71
C GLY A 261 10.98 16.12 9.08
N THR A 262 10.95 17.35 8.56
CA THR A 262 9.85 18.29 8.83
C THR A 262 8.53 17.77 8.28
N ALA A 263 8.52 17.30 7.03
CA ALA A 263 7.32 16.76 6.40
C ALA A 263 6.84 15.45 7.04
N ALA A 264 7.76 14.57 7.41
CA ALA A 264 7.43 13.31 8.06
C ALA A 264 6.88 13.54 9.48
N ARG A 265 7.53 14.41 10.25
CA ARG A 265 7.09 14.76 11.62
C ARG A 265 5.65 15.27 11.63
N MET A 266 5.27 16.15 10.71
CA MET A 266 3.90 16.68 10.64
C MET A 266 2.85 15.56 10.42
N GLU A 267 3.14 14.59 9.54
CA GLU A 267 2.20 13.48 9.33
C GLU A 267 2.17 12.50 10.50
N ILE A 268 3.30 12.25 11.14
CA ILE A 268 3.35 11.40 12.35
C ILE A 268 2.58 12.09 13.49
N GLU A 269 2.74 13.40 13.69
CA GLU A 269 1.98 14.15 14.70
C GLU A 269 0.46 14.05 14.48
N ASN A 270 0.01 14.22 13.23
CA ASN A 270 -1.40 14.11 12.89
C ASN A 270 -1.94 12.69 13.10
N LEU A 271 -1.14 11.67 12.79
CA LEU A 271 -1.55 10.27 12.96
C LEU A 271 -1.63 9.88 14.44
N MET A 272 -0.71 10.39 15.27
CA MET A 272 -0.62 10.06 16.70
C MET A 272 -1.45 10.99 17.58
N ASP A 273 -2.05 12.03 17.02
CA ASP A 273 -2.74 13.12 17.72
C ASP A 273 -1.91 13.69 18.90
N THR A 274 -0.60 13.78 18.73
CA THR A 274 0.33 14.30 19.75
C THR A 274 1.58 14.91 19.13
N LYS A 275 2.34 15.67 19.92
CA LYS A 275 3.59 16.27 19.49
C LYS A 275 4.71 15.25 19.41
N VAL A 276 5.51 15.35 18.35
CA VAL A 276 6.59 14.41 18.05
C VAL A 276 7.90 15.16 17.92
N ASN A 277 8.91 14.72 18.66
CA ASN A 277 10.28 15.15 18.48
C ASN A 277 11.03 14.11 17.63
N LEU A 278 11.04 14.33 16.31
CA LEU A 278 11.68 13.45 15.33
C LEU A 278 13.15 13.83 15.10
N LYS A 279 14.07 12.88 15.33
CA LYS A 279 15.48 12.98 14.96
C LYS A 279 15.81 11.96 13.87
N LEU A 280 16.54 12.42 12.85
CA LEU A 280 16.93 11.58 11.71
C LEU A 280 18.45 11.48 11.58
N TRP A 281 18.94 10.26 11.35
CA TRP A 281 20.33 9.99 10.96
C TRP A 281 20.38 9.35 9.57
N VAL A 282 21.54 9.43 8.92
CA VAL A 282 21.79 8.74 7.65
C VAL A 282 23.02 7.84 7.78
N LYS A 283 22.82 6.53 7.58
CA LYS A 283 23.89 5.51 7.67
C LYS A 283 24.06 4.79 6.34
N VAL A 284 25.32 4.52 5.98
CA VAL A 284 25.66 3.74 4.78
C VAL A 284 25.81 2.28 5.16
N ARG A 285 25.08 1.42 4.44
CA ARG A 285 25.13 -0.04 4.53
C ARG A 285 25.15 -0.59 3.11
N ARG A 286 26.35 -0.93 2.65
CA ARG A 286 26.57 -1.43 1.29
C ARG A 286 25.80 -2.73 1.08
N GLU A 287 25.20 -2.86 -0.10
CA GLU A 287 24.53 -4.10 -0.57
C GLU A 287 23.48 -4.66 0.40
N TRP A 288 22.82 -3.78 1.17
CA TRP A 288 21.85 -4.25 2.15
C TRP A 288 20.65 -4.96 1.50
N ARG A 289 20.29 -4.59 0.26
CA ARG A 289 19.20 -5.21 -0.51
C ARG A 289 19.49 -6.64 -0.97
N ASP A 290 20.74 -7.08 -0.88
CA ASP A 290 21.20 -8.43 -1.23
C ASP A 290 21.71 -9.22 -0.01
N SER A 291 21.55 -8.66 1.19
CA SER A 291 21.96 -9.27 2.46
C SER A 291 20.75 -9.69 3.28
N ASP A 292 20.58 -11.00 3.47
CA ASP A 292 19.45 -11.55 4.24
C ASP A 292 19.42 -11.03 5.69
N MET A 293 20.60 -10.84 6.29
CA MET A 293 20.74 -10.27 7.63
C MET A 293 20.23 -8.83 7.69
N TYR A 294 20.64 -7.97 6.75
CA TYR A 294 20.20 -6.57 6.75
C TYR A 294 18.74 -6.44 6.33
N MET A 295 18.29 -7.21 5.34
CA MET A 295 16.88 -7.27 4.96
C MET A 295 16.00 -7.59 6.17
N LYS A 296 16.33 -8.66 6.91
CA LYS A 296 15.62 -9.02 8.14
C LYS A 296 15.63 -7.89 9.16
N ASN A 297 16.78 -7.28 9.40
CA ASN A 297 16.91 -6.19 10.38
C ASN A 297 16.11 -4.94 10.01
N TYR A 298 15.77 -4.76 8.73
CA TYR A 298 14.97 -3.64 8.24
C TYR A 298 13.50 -3.99 8.02
N GLY A 299 13.06 -5.14 8.54
CA GLY A 299 11.67 -5.57 8.48
C GLY A 299 11.27 -6.25 7.17
N TYR A 300 12.25 -6.82 6.44
CA TYR A 300 12.02 -7.63 5.24
C TYR A 300 12.47 -9.07 5.53
N ASN A 301 11.60 -9.88 6.14
CA ASN A 301 11.92 -11.24 6.55
C ASN A 301 11.26 -12.27 5.62
N PRO A 302 12.01 -12.99 4.77
CA PRO A 302 11.43 -13.99 3.87
C PRO A 302 10.70 -15.15 4.57
N LYS A 303 10.94 -15.37 5.87
CA LYS A 303 10.26 -16.41 6.65
C LYS A 303 8.88 -16.00 7.17
N GLU A 304 8.50 -14.74 7.01
CA GLU A 304 7.22 -14.18 7.43
C GLU A 304 6.27 -13.96 6.23
N ILE A 305 6.69 -14.39 5.03
CA ILE A 305 5.87 -14.38 3.81
C ILE A 305 4.93 -15.59 3.80
#